data_AF-A0A9D7PSR7-F1
#
_entry.id   AF-A0A9D7PSR7-F1
#
_cell.length_a   1.000
_cell.length_b   1.000
_cell.length_c   1.000
_cell.angle_alpha   90.00
_cell.angle_beta   90.00
_cell.angle_gamma   90.00
#
_symmetry.space_group_name_H-M   'P 1'
#
loop_
_entity.id
_entity.type
_entity.pdbx_description
1 polymer ?
#
loop_
_entity_poly.entity_id
_entity_poly.type
_entity_poly.pdbx_seq_one_letter_code
_entity_poly.pdbx_strand_id
1 'polypeptide(L)'
;MLPDSEEKQADYLSRYMLLCAASGALEGAWWGPLICHREGLVDDGKRPYPALERITHYASIEGGRDDLRVRPALHALRAFAGLIPGARYEGRLNATEGLEVHAFRSATHLIHAAWTINGRAAALADLYSSGDLAQAEFLSRDGVTEAASDASRMLVGESPRYLRWPVSGSACLRPGAALLRDVVIAWHQPGRRHFHFREGNWQGIVIAGSLDEANRLLETIHPDRLLTPSREAALRHARNAIWTLPDPRRPDAKLVVKQPVKMHFHKKLLDRFKPSKGLRSWSGTCELLRHGIGVATPVAWFEWRGDTTLLRNYYVCEHVRADFAVREMLAAFARGEPEFAGVTEDDAYRQLCDYLLRMHGCGIFFRDLSGGNILATKTADGTLSFNLIDTGRIHAFGVPLPMGKRLADMVRICNKLDGRGRDKLMALYMARLGRRFGGWSKLQFPLYDLKVSLKRSLGRQGMKRLKACVRGQ
;
A
#
# COMPACT_ATOMS: atom_id res chain seq x y z
N MET A 1 2.13 -11.56 10.53
CA MET A 1 3.50 -11.17 10.11
C MET A 1 3.35 -10.22 8.92
N LEU A 2 4.09 -9.11 8.89
CA LEU A 2 4.11 -8.23 7.71
C LEU A 2 4.70 -9.00 6.51
N PRO A 3 4.21 -8.77 5.28
CA PRO A 3 4.66 -9.52 4.10
C PRO A 3 6.17 -9.40 3.85
N ASP A 4 6.76 -8.24 4.18
CA ASP A 4 8.15 -7.91 3.82
C ASP A 4 9.08 -7.87 5.04
N SER A 5 8.88 -8.78 6.00
CA SER A 5 9.53 -8.69 7.33
C SER A 5 11.07 -8.63 7.28
N GLU A 6 11.73 -9.37 6.38
CA GLU A 6 13.19 -9.36 6.25
C GLU A 6 13.72 -8.05 5.64
N GLU A 7 13.00 -7.49 4.67
CA GLU A 7 13.31 -6.17 4.11
C GLU A 7 13.13 -5.06 5.15
N LYS A 8 12.10 -5.17 5.99
CA LYS A 8 11.87 -4.24 7.11
C LYS A 8 12.96 -4.33 8.17
N GLN A 9 13.46 -5.53 8.43
CA GLN A 9 14.60 -5.73 9.33
C GLN A 9 15.85 -5.05 8.76
N ALA A 10 16.12 -5.20 7.46
CA ALA A 10 17.25 -4.57 6.80
C ALA A 10 17.14 -3.03 6.81
N ASP A 11 15.96 -2.48 6.51
CA ASP A 11 15.72 -1.03 6.61
C ASP A 11 15.96 -0.52 8.04
N TYR A 12 15.43 -1.24 9.03
CA TYR A 12 15.61 -0.88 10.43
C TYR A 12 17.09 -0.90 10.82
N LEU A 13 17.82 -1.96 10.45
CA LEU A 13 19.26 -2.09 10.70
C LEU A 13 20.02 -0.90 10.12
N SER A 14 19.82 -0.57 8.84
CA SER A 14 20.54 0.54 8.21
C SER A 14 20.25 1.88 8.89
N ARG A 15 18.98 2.17 9.20
CA ARG A 15 18.61 3.41 9.89
C ARG A 15 19.18 3.46 11.31
N TYR A 16 19.14 2.35 12.04
CA TYR A 16 19.70 2.23 13.37
C TYR A 16 21.20 2.52 13.37
N MET A 17 21.96 1.84 12.49
CA MET A 17 23.41 2.03 12.39
C MET A 17 23.78 3.44 11.95
N LEU A 18 23.02 4.04 11.02
CA LEU A 18 23.18 5.44 10.61
C LEU A 18 22.96 6.42 11.76
N LEU A 19 21.92 6.19 12.59
CA LEU A 19 21.65 7.02 13.76
C LEU A 19 22.70 6.84 14.86
N CYS A 20 23.20 5.62 15.07
CA CYS A 20 24.35 5.36 15.94
C CYS A 20 25.59 6.16 15.48
N ALA A 21 25.93 6.10 14.18
CA ALA A 21 27.05 6.86 13.63
C ALA A 21 26.83 8.38 13.73
N ALA A 22 25.61 8.85 13.45
CA ALA A 22 25.25 10.27 13.56
C ALA A 22 25.29 10.79 15.01
N SER A 23 25.11 9.93 16.00
CA SER A 23 25.17 10.34 17.41
C SER A 23 26.56 10.82 17.83
N GLY A 24 27.62 10.31 17.20
CA GLY A 24 29.01 10.54 17.62
C GLY A 24 29.35 10.06 19.04
N ALA A 25 28.44 9.34 19.70
CA ALA A 25 28.52 9.00 21.12
C ALA A 25 29.06 7.58 21.38
N LEU A 26 29.29 6.80 20.33
CA LEU A 26 29.66 5.38 20.40
C LEU A 26 30.98 5.16 19.68
N GLU A 27 31.89 4.39 20.30
CA GLU A 27 33.10 3.90 19.63
C GLU A 27 32.77 2.79 18.61
N GLY A 28 31.68 2.06 18.85
CA GLY A 28 31.21 0.99 17.99
C GLY A 28 29.76 0.63 18.25
N ALA A 29 29.12 0.04 17.23
CA ALA A 29 27.81 -0.59 17.34
C ALA A 29 27.87 -1.94 16.62
N TRP A 30 27.27 -2.96 17.21
CA TRP A 30 27.23 -4.30 16.66
C TRP A 30 25.78 -4.73 16.47
N TRP A 31 25.54 -5.47 15.39
CA TRP A 31 24.29 -6.19 15.23
C TRP A 31 24.37 -7.51 16.02
N GLY A 32 23.22 -8.09 16.37
CA GLY A 32 23.13 -9.33 17.16
C GLY A 32 23.71 -10.57 16.44
N PRO A 33 23.06 -11.73 16.48
CA PRO A 33 23.65 -12.95 15.94
C PRO A 33 23.91 -12.84 14.43
N LEU A 34 25.07 -13.30 13.96
CA LEU A 34 25.38 -13.36 12.53
C LEU A 34 24.50 -14.39 11.82
N ILE A 35 24.43 -15.62 12.34
CA ILE A 35 23.60 -16.71 11.81
C ILE A 35 22.54 -17.09 12.86
N CYS A 36 21.25 -16.95 12.53
CA CYS A 36 20.14 -17.31 13.41
C CYS A 36 18.81 -17.26 12.65
N HIS A 37 17.97 -18.28 12.83
CA HIS A 37 16.60 -18.26 12.32
C HIS A 37 15.85 -17.01 12.81
N ARG A 38 15.20 -16.31 11.86
CA ARG A 38 14.40 -15.06 12.03
C ARG A 38 15.18 -13.79 12.35
N GLU A 39 16.27 -13.86 13.08
CA GLU A 39 16.92 -12.67 13.65
C GLU A 39 18.32 -12.39 13.07
N GLY A 40 18.99 -13.43 12.58
CA GLY A 40 20.34 -13.30 12.06
C GLY A 40 20.44 -12.47 10.79
N LEU A 41 21.66 -12.12 10.41
CA LEU A 41 21.97 -11.61 9.07
C LEU A 41 21.98 -12.74 8.03
N VAL A 42 22.17 -13.97 8.50
CA VAL A 42 22.06 -15.22 7.75
C VAL A 42 21.04 -16.11 8.45
N ASP A 43 20.11 -16.65 7.68
CA ASP A 43 19.12 -17.64 8.12
C ASP A 43 19.75 -19.04 8.08
N ASP A 44 19.56 -19.87 9.11
CA ASP A 44 20.04 -21.27 9.19
C ASP A 44 18.90 -22.30 9.14
N GLY A 45 17.82 -21.93 8.45
CA GLY A 45 16.64 -22.78 8.25
C GLY A 45 15.63 -22.72 9.41
N LYS A 46 14.51 -23.45 9.25
CA LYS A 46 13.46 -23.51 10.28
C LYS A 46 13.93 -24.36 11.46
N ARG A 47 14.26 -23.71 12.57
CA ARG A 47 14.62 -24.36 13.83
C ARG A 47 13.75 -23.83 14.97
N PRO A 48 13.58 -24.59 16.06
CA PRO A 48 13.08 -24.03 17.31
C PRO A 48 13.92 -22.81 17.68
N TYR A 49 13.28 -21.76 18.17
CA TYR A 49 14.04 -20.64 18.71
C TYR A 49 14.86 -21.16 19.91
N PRO A 50 16.16 -20.83 20.01
CA PRO A 50 17.03 -21.41 21.01
C PRO A 50 16.56 -21.03 22.42
N ALA A 51 16.72 -21.94 23.38
CA ALA A 51 16.28 -21.73 24.76
C ALA A 51 17.02 -20.58 25.45
N LEU A 52 18.28 -20.35 25.06
CA LEU A 52 19.05 -19.16 25.39
C LEU A 52 19.22 -18.34 24.10
N GLU A 53 18.96 -17.04 24.16
CA GLU A 53 19.08 -16.18 22.99
C GLU A 53 20.52 -16.20 22.45
N ARG A 54 20.68 -16.34 21.13
CA ARG A 54 22.02 -16.37 20.50
C ARG A 54 22.79 -15.07 20.64
N ILE A 55 22.11 -13.97 20.99
CA ILE A 55 22.77 -12.71 21.33
C ILE A 55 23.55 -12.79 22.66
N THR A 56 23.15 -13.69 23.56
CA THR A 56 23.79 -13.88 24.87
C THR A 56 24.96 -14.87 24.79
N HIS A 57 24.81 -15.96 24.03
CA HIS A 57 25.86 -16.96 23.87
C HIS A 57 25.75 -17.66 22.52
N TYR A 58 26.81 -17.59 21.74
CA TYR A 58 26.89 -18.19 20.41
C TYR A 58 27.63 -19.53 20.48
N ALA A 59 26.95 -20.57 20.96
CA ALA A 59 27.58 -21.86 21.27
C ALA A 59 28.07 -22.63 20.03
N SER A 60 27.26 -22.69 18.98
CA SER A 60 27.56 -23.42 17.74
C SER A 60 26.67 -22.96 16.60
N ILE A 61 27.11 -23.15 15.36
CA ILE A 61 26.25 -23.03 14.18
C ILE A 61 25.50 -24.35 14.02
N GLU A 62 24.17 -24.26 13.91
CA GLU A 62 23.32 -25.42 13.67
C GLU A 62 22.98 -25.53 12.19
N GLY A 63 23.03 -26.74 11.64
CA GLY A 63 22.68 -27.01 10.24
C GLY A 63 23.87 -27.22 9.31
N GLY A 64 23.54 -27.61 8.09
CA GLY A 64 24.50 -27.72 7.00
C GLY A 64 24.72 -26.38 6.31
N ARG A 65 25.79 -26.29 5.51
CA ARG A 65 26.05 -25.12 4.66
C ARG A 65 24.89 -24.81 3.71
N ASP A 66 24.20 -25.85 3.25
CA ASP A 66 23.06 -25.73 2.33
C ASP A 66 21.80 -25.16 2.98
N ASP A 67 21.74 -25.13 4.33
CA ASP A 67 20.65 -24.49 5.07
C ASP A 67 20.82 -22.96 5.18
N LEU A 68 22.02 -22.45 4.85
CA LEU A 68 22.38 -21.05 5.05
C LEU A 68 21.87 -20.18 3.91
N ARG A 69 21.02 -19.21 4.25
CA ARG A 69 20.52 -18.21 3.30
C ARG A 69 20.85 -16.81 3.79
N VAL A 70 21.54 -16.04 2.96
CA VAL A 70 21.79 -14.62 3.21
C VAL A 70 20.48 -13.84 3.23
N ARG A 71 20.30 -13.01 4.25
CA ARG A 71 19.16 -12.09 4.36
C ARG A 71 19.54 -10.70 3.84
N PRO A 72 18.58 -9.89 3.40
CA PRO A 72 18.84 -8.51 2.95
C PRO A 72 19.64 -7.68 3.96
N ALA A 73 19.43 -7.91 5.27
CA ALA A 73 20.11 -7.22 6.35
C ALA A 73 21.65 -7.36 6.31
N LEU A 74 22.19 -8.47 5.79
CA LEU A 74 23.64 -8.64 5.62
C LEU A 74 24.20 -7.68 4.57
N HIS A 75 23.50 -7.54 3.43
CA HIS A 75 23.90 -6.62 2.38
C HIS A 75 23.82 -5.17 2.85
N ALA A 76 22.75 -4.83 3.56
CA ALA A 76 22.55 -3.54 4.21
C ALA A 76 23.68 -3.19 5.20
N LEU A 77 24.07 -4.14 6.08
CA LEU A 77 25.17 -3.92 7.02
C LEU A 77 26.52 -3.78 6.29
N ARG A 78 26.78 -4.61 5.29
CA ARG A 78 28.00 -4.53 4.46
C ARG A 78 28.12 -3.17 3.78
N ALA A 79 27.02 -2.67 3.22
CA ALA A 79 26.98 -1.36 2.57
C ALA A 79 27.26 -0.23 3.57
N PHE A 80 26.60 -0.24 4.73
CA PHE A 80 26.89 0.70 5.81
C PHE A 80 28.37 0.67 6.21
N ALA A 81 28.92 -0.52 6.46
CA ALA A 81 30.30 -0.71 6.91
C ALA A 81 31.34 -0.23 5.89
N GLY A 82 31.02 -0.32 4.59
CA GLY A 82 31.90 0.18 3.52
C GLY A 82 31.77 1.68 3.24
N LEU A 83 30.71 2.34 3.70
CA LEU A 83 30.40 3.74 3.35
C LEU A 83 30.59 4.73 4.50
N ILE A 84 30.24 4.35 5.73
CA ILE A 84 30.03 5.31 6.82
C ILE A 84 31.15 5.30 7.87
N PRO A 85 31.63 4.16 8.39
CA PRO A 85 32.73 4.14 9.37
C PRO A 85 33.96 4.91 8.87
N GLY A 86 34.56 5.71 9.76
CA GLY A 86 35.69 6.59 9.44
C GLY A 86 35.31 7.91 8.76
N ALA A 87 34.05 8.11 8.36
CA ALA A 87 33.57 9.40 7.89
C ALA A 87 33.22 10.34 9.06
N ARG A 88 33.48 11.63 8.89
CA ARG A 88 33.04 12.68 9.81
C ARG A 88 31.57 12.97 9.59
N TYR A 89 30.76 12.89 10.65
CA TYR A 89 29.37 13.35 10.59
C TYR A 89 29.30 14.88 10.53
N GLU A 90 28.56 15.42 9.56
CA GLU A 90 28.41 16.88 9.36
C GLU A 90 27.06 17.42 9.81
N GLY A 91 26.13 16.53 10.18
CA GLY A 91 24.85 16.91 10.74
C GLY A 91 23.64 16.37 9.98
N ARG A 92 22.47 16.62 10.56
CA ARG A 92 21.17 16.34 9.97
C ARG A 92 20.74 17.56 9.16
N LEU A 93 20.51 17.38 7.87
CA LEU A 93 20.27 18.48 6.94
C LEU A 93 18.81 18.90 6.84
N ASN A 94 17.86 18.01 7.17
CA ASN A 94 16.44 18.32 7.12
C ASN A 94 15.95 18.88 8.48
N ALA A 95 14.95 19.78 8.42
CA ALA A 95 14.27 20.31 9.60
C ALA A 95 12.89 19.66 9.84
N THR A 96 12.33 18.99 8.82
CA THR A 96 10.97 18.45 8.86
C THR A 96 10.91 17.07 9.50
N GLU A 97 9.78 16.75 10.13
CA GLU A 97 9.55 15.43 10.72
C GLU A 97 9.32 14.34 9.67
N GLY A 98 9.84 13.15 9.96
CA GLY A 98 9.59 11.94 9.18
C GLY A 98 10.39 11.80 7.89
N LEU A 99 11.15 12.83 7.50
CA LEU A 99 12.27 12.75 6.56
C LEU A 99 13.56 12.73 7.39
N GLU A 100 14.57 12.00 6.95
CA GLU A 100 15.89 12.00 7.56
C GLU A 100 16.94 12.10 6.45
N VAL A 101 17.82 13.09 6.53
CA VAL A 101 18.93 13.31 5.62
C VAL A 101 20.16 13.63 6.46
N HIS A 102 21.11 12.71 6.50
CA HIS A 102 22.33 12.81 7.30
C HIS A 102 23.55 12.94 6.40
N ALA A 103 24.37 13.95 6.64
CA ALA A 103 25.59 14.19 5.88
C ALA A 103 26.81 13.60 6.60
N PHE A 104 27.63 12.88 5.83
CA PHE A 104 28.90 12.32 6.27
C PHE A 104 29.97 12.68 5.25
N ARG A 105 31.16 13.02 5.71
CA ARG A 105 32.32 13.29 4.85
C ARG A 105 33.44 12.32 5.16
N SER A 106 33.72 11.46 4.18
CA SER A 106 34.89 10.58 4.20
C SER A 106 36.10 11.30 3.59
N ALA A 107 37.25 10.62 3.53
CA ALA A 107 38.44 11.15 2.87
C ALA A 107 38.24 11.42 1.36
N THR A 108 37.29 10.74 0.72
CA THR A 108 37.12 10.75 -0.74
C THR A 108 35.74 11.23 -1.21
N HIS A 109 34.72 11.19 -0.34
CA HIS A 109 33.33 11.50 -0.72
C HIS A 109 32.58 12.29 0.35
N LEU A 110 31.69 13.18 -0.10
CA LEU A 110 30.51 13.61 0.65
C LEU A 110 29.39 12.59 0.41
N ILE A 111 28.75 12.15 1.48
CA ILE A 111 27.71 11.12 1.47
C ILE A 111 26.48 11.66 2.20
N HIS A 112 25.34 11.71 1.52
CA HIS A 112 24.05 11.92 2.17
C HIS A 112 23.29 10.60 2.25
N ALA A 113 23.00 10.14 3.46
CA ALA A 113 22.08 9.04 3.70
C ALA A 113 20.67 9.61 3.90
N ALA A 114 19.74 9.24 3.02
CA ALA A 114 18.37 9.77 3.02
C ALA A 114 17.33 8.66 3.15
N TRP A 115 16.36 8.82 4.05
CA TRP A 115 15.20 7.94 4.20
C TRP A 115 13.98 8.68 4.75
N THR A 116 12.83 8.01 4.73
CA THR A 116 11.60 8.49 5.35
C THR A 116 11.09 7.50 6.40
N ILE A 117 10.15 7.93 7.24
CA ILE A 117 9.38 7.00 8.08
C ILE A 117 8.56 6.03 7.25
N ASN A 118 8.22 4.90 7.87
CA ASN A 118 7.57 3.78 7.21
C ASN A 118 6.34 4.20 6.38
N GLY A 119 6.35 3.84 5.10
CA GLY A 119 5.27 4.07 4.15
C GLY A 119 5.15 5.48 3.63
N ARG A 120 6.02 6.41 4.02
CA ARG A 120 6.06 7.77 3.46
C ARG A 120 7.11 7.87 2.37
N ALA A 121 7.05 8.94 1.60
CA ALA A 121 8.02 9.21 0.55
C ALA A 121 8.31 10.70 0.42
N ALA A 122 9.49 11.02 -0.10
CA ALA A 122 9.89 12.34 -0.54
C ALA A 122 10.40 12.24 -1.99
N ALA A 123 10.24 13.30 -2.78
CA ALA A 123 10.77 13.33 -4.14
C ALA A 123 12.17 13.94 -4.14
N LEU A 124 13.16 13.27 -4.74
CA LEU A 124 14.53 13.81 -4.83
C LEU A 124 14.59 15.19 -5.48
N ALA A 125 13.76 15.42 -6.49
CA ALA A 125 13.63 16.72 -7.17
C ALA A 125 13.14 17.86 -6.25
N ASP A 126 12.48 17.53 -5.13
CA ASP A 126 12.07 18.49 -4.10
C ASP A 126 13.12 18.63 -2.98
N LEU A 127 14.07 17.70 -2.90
CA LEU A 127 15.15 17.70 -1.90
C LEU A 127 16.41 18.40 -2.42
N TYR A 128 16.77 18.22 -3.69
CA TYR A 128 18.05 18.67 -4.25
C TYR A 128 17.88 19.46 -5.55
N SER A 129 18.89 20.24 -5.93
CA SER A 129 18.92 20.87 -7.25
C SER A 129 19.13 19.82 -8.35
N SER A 130 18.73 20.13 -9.58
CA SER A 130 19.01 19.23 -10.72
C SER A 130 20.51 19.10 -10.98
N GLY A 131 21.30 20.14 -10.68
CA GLY A 131 22.76 20.10 -10.79
C GLY A 131 23.39 19.14 -9.78
N ASP A 132 22.95 19.19 -8.52
CA ASP A 132 23.44 18.28 -7.47
C ASP A 132 23.10 16.84 -7.80
N LEU A 133 21.85 16.57 -8.24
CA LEU A 133 21.42 15.22 -8.61
C LEU A 133 22.17 14.68 -9.84
N ALA A 134 22.56 15.53 -10.78
CA ALA A 134 23.30 15.11 -11.97
C ALA A 134 24.74 14.68 -11.66
N GLN A 135 25.32 15.18 -10.56
CA GLN A 135 26.68 14.85 -10.12
C GLN A 135 26.71 13.75 -9.05
N ALA A 136 25.55 13.30 -8.58
CA ALA A 136 25.45 12.29 -7.54
C ALA A 136 25.62 10.87 -8.12
N GLU A 137 26.43 10.07 -7.46
CA GLU A 137 26.32 8.61 -7.53
C GLU A 137 25.24 8.16 -6.54
N PHE A 138 24.38 7.23 -6.95
CA PHE A 138 23.28 6.72 -6.14
C PHE A 138 23.53 5.26 -5.78
N LEU A 139 23.38 4.93 -4.50
CA LEU A 139 23.41 3.56 -4.01
C LEU A 139 22.15 3.25 -3.22
N SER A 140 21.63 2.05 -3.42
CA SER A 140 20.57 1.49 -2.58
C SER A 140 21.08 1.22 -1.16
N ARG A 141 20.16 0.92 -0.24
CA ARG A 141 20.44 0.45 1.12
C ARG A 141 21.51 -0.65 1.14
N ASP A 142 21.46 -1.54 0.15
CA ASP A 142 22.28 -2.75 0.06
C ASP A 142 23.63 -2.52 -0.65
N GLY A 143 23.94 -1.26 -0.98
CA GLY A 143 25.19 -0.86 -1.62
C GLY A 143 25.22 -1.14 -3.13
N VAL A 144 24.06 -1.36 -3.75
CA VAL A 144 23.96 -1.55 -5.20
C VAL A 144 23.88 -0.20 -5.89
N THR A 145 24.78 0.07 -6.82
CA THR A 145 24.77 1.30 -7.64
C THR A 145 23.51 1.35 -8.51
N GLU A 146 22.83 2.48 -8.49
CA GLU A 146 21.63 2.74 -9.29
C GLU A 146 21.98 3.66 -10.47
N ALA A 147 21.47 3.34 -11.67
CA ALA A 147 21.67 4.19 -12.83
C ALA A 147 21.14 5.62 -12.56
N ALA A 148 21.98 6.63 -12.78
CA ALA A 148 21.65 8.02 -12.44
C ALA A 148 20.38 8.55 -13.15
N SER A 149 20.13 8.08 -14.37
CA SER A 149 18.91 8.38 -15.15
C SER A 149 17.64 8.02 -14.37
N ASP A 150 17.59 6.81 -13.81
CA ASP A 150 16.48 6.31 -13.02
C ASP A 150 16.48 6.96 -11.63
N ALA A 151 17.62 6.86 -10.96
CA ALA A 151 17.78 7.16 -9.55
C ALA A 151 17.39 8.60 -9.21
N SER A 152 17.71 9.57 -10.08
CA SER A 152 17.39 10.99 -9.92
C SER A 152 15.89 11.32 -10.06
N ARG A 153 15.11 10.42 -10.67
CA ARG A 153 13.64 10.53 -10.83
C ARG A 153 12.87 9.70 -9.81
N MET A 154 13.56 8.84 -9.06
CA MET A 154 12.95 8.01 -8.03
C MET A 154 12.65 8.79 -6.75
N LEU A 155 11.70 8.25 -5.98
CA LEU A 155 11.43 8.71 -4.62
C LEU A 155 12.53 8.28 -3.64
N VAL A 156 12.61 8.98 -2.51
CA VAL A 156 13.22 8.50 -1.27
C VAL A 156 12.09 7.96 -0.41
N GLY A 157 12.28 6.80 0.19
CA GLY A 157 11.28 6.14 1.02
C GLY A 157 11.88 5.55 2.26
N GLU A 158 11.21 4.52 2.76
CA GLU A 158 11.58 3.93 4.03
C GLU A 158 12.94 3.20 3.95
N SER A 159 13.30 2.63 2.80
CA SER A 159 14.65 2.06 2.63
C SER A 159 15.70 3.16 2.41
N PRO A 160 16.77 3.24 3.24
CA PRO A 160 17.80 4.26 3.07
C PRO A 160 18.45 4.22 1.70
N ARG A 161 18.73 5.41 1.16
CA ARG A 161 19.51 5.59 -0.07
C ARG A 161 20.72 6.47 0.23
N TYR A 162 21.85 6.14 -0.39
CA TYR A 162 23.08 6.91 -0.27
C TYR A 162 23.29 7.70 -1.56
N LEU A 163 23.44 9.01 -1.42
CA LEU A 163 23.86 9.90 -2.50
C LEU A 163 25.31 10.29 -2.22
N ARG A 164 26.20 10.12 -3.21
CA ARG A 164 27.63 10.38 -3.07
C ARG A 164 28.08 11.42 -4.08
N TRP A 165 28.92 12.33 -3.61
CA TRP A 165 29.64 13.30 -4.42
C TRP A 165 31.13 13.23 -4.09
N PRO A 166 32.02 13.76 -4.95
CA PRO A 166 33.42 13.96 -4.58
C PRO A 166 33.57 14.71 -3.25
N VAL A 167 34.67 14.50 -2.52
CA VAL A 167 34.90 15.15 -1.21
C VAL A 167 34.87 16.68 -1.26
N SER A 168 35.15 17.29 -2.41
CA SER A 168 35.04 18.74 -2.64
C SER A 168 33.60 19.21 -2.92
N GLY A 169 32.65 18.28 -3.06
CA GLY A 169 31.24 18.57 -3.33
C GLY A 169 30.55 19.28 -2.16
N SER A 170 29.56 20.10 -2.52
CA SER A 170 28.78 20.95 -1.62
C SER A 170 27.27 20.80 -1.84
N ALA A 171 26.80 19.58 -2.10
CA ALA A 171 25.37 19.34 -2.33
C ALA A 171 24.55 19.81 -1.13
N CYS A 172 23.53 20.63 -1.39
CA CYS A 172 22.72 21.25 -0.35
C CYS A 172 21.26 20.80 -0.45
N LEU A 173 20.65 20.57 0.72
CA LEU A 173 19.23 20.30 0.79
C LEU A 173 18.44 21.60 0.55
N ARG A 174 17.40 21.54 -0.29
CA ARG A 174 16.53 22.69 -0.57
C ARG A 174 15.79 23.14 0.70
N PRO A 175 15.57 24.46 0.86
CA PRO A 175 14.65 24.97 1.88
C PRO A 175 13.27 24.36 1.72
N GLY A 176 12.67 23.87 2.80
CA GLY A 176 11.35 23.24 2.79
C GLY A 176 11.32 21.78 2.32
N ALA A 177 12.47 21.13 2.19
CA ALA A 177 12.58 19.68 1.98
C ALA A 177 11.69 18.92 2.98
N ALA A 178 10.73 18.17 2.44
CA ALA A 178 9.67 17.53 3.22
C ALA A 178 9.15 16.26 2.53
N LEU A 179 8.32 15.53 3.28
CA LEU A 179 7.56 14.40 2.75
C LEU A 179 6.50 14.88 1.74
N LEU A 180 6.21 14.02 0.75
CA LEU A 180 5.03 14.16 -0.09
C LEU A 180 3.79 13.99 0.77
N ARG A 181 3.00 15.07 0.88
CA ARG A 181 1.83 15.15 1.74
C ARG A 181 0.81 14.06 1.41
N ASP A 182 0.32 13.35 2.43
CA ASP A 182 -0.73 12.32 2.36
C ASP A 182 -0.43 11.09 1.46
N VAL A 183 0.77 11.02 0.87
CA VAL A 183 1.22 9.87 0.10
C VAL A 183 1.56 8.71 1.03
N VAL A 184 1.13 7.52 0.61
CA VAL A 184 1.54 6.24 1.19
C VAL A 184 2.14 5.37 0.09
N ILE A 185 3.22 4.66 0.40
CA ILE A 185 3.93 3.76 -0.52
C ILE A 185 4.11 2.37 0.08
N ALA A 186 3.76 1.35 -0.70
CA ALA A 186 4.21 -0.02 -0.47
C ALA A 186 5.59 -0.19 -1.11
N TRP A 187 6.64 0.00 -0.30
CA TRP A 187 8.00 0.19 -0.80
C TRP A 187 8.60 -1.10 -1.38
N HIS A 188 8.50 -2.20 -0.64
CA HIS A 188 9.14 -3.48 -0.95
C HIS A 188 8.32 -4.31 -1.92
N GLN A 189 8.21 -3.84 -3.16
CA GLN A 189 7.62 -4.58 -4.26
C GLN A 189 8.72 -5.09 -5.19
N PRO A 190 8.93 -6.42 -5.30
CA PRO A 190 10.01 -6.98 -6.11
C PRO A 190 9.99 -6.47 -7.55
N GLY A 191 11.15 -6.01 -8.03
CA GLY A 191 11.31 -5.51 -9.40
C GLY A 191 10.55 -4.22 -9.72
N ARG A 192 10.03 -3.51 -8.72
CA ARG A 192 9.26 -2.27 -8.90
C ARG A 192 9.93 -1.10 -8.19
N ARG A 193 9.96 0.04 -8.88
CA ARG A 193 10.48 1.33 -8.39
C ARG A 193 9.37 2.37 -8.46
N HIS A 194 9.54 3.45 -7.70
CA HIS A 194 8.57 4.54 -7.62
C HIS A 194 9.18 5.81 -8.22
N PHE A 195 8.69 6.19 -9.39
CA PHE A 195 9.13 7.38 -10.11
C PHE A 195 8.20 8.55 -9.81
N HIS A 196 8.78 9.69 -9.45
CA HIS A 196 8.04 10.93 -9.29
C HIS A 196 7.76 11.54 -10.66
N PHE A 197 6.49 11.83 -10.92
CA PHE A 197 6.04 12.48 -12.14
C PHE A 197 5.72 13.95 -11.86
N ARG A 198 6.26 14.85 -12.68
CA ARG A 198 5.94 16.28 -12.63
C ARG A 198 6.13 16.93 -13.99
N GLU A 199 5.02 17.29 -14.62
CA GLU A 199 4.97 17.98 -15.91
C GLU A 199 3.91 19.07 -15.88
N GLY A 200 4.29 20.31 -16.18
CA GLY A 200 3.43 21.48 -15.99
C GLY A 200 2.87 21.57 -14.56
N ASN A 201 1.54 21.54 -14.45
CA ASN A 201 0.84 21.53 -13.16
C ASN A 201 0.45 20.14 -12.67
N TRP A 202 0.67 19.09 -13.47
CA TRP A 202 0.48 17.73 -13.01
C TRP A 202 1.60 17.29 -12.09
N GLN A 203 1.24 16.53 -11.06
CA GLN A 203 2.16 15.77 -10.24
C GLN A 203 1.63 14.37 -10.02
N GLY A 204 2.51 13.43 -9.72
CA GLY A 204 2.11 12.05 -9.56
C GLY A 204 3.23 11.11 -9.20
N ILE A 205 2.88 9.83 -9.16
CA ILE A 205 3.81 8.71 -8.98
C ILE A 205 3.47 7.64 -10.01
N VAL A 206 4.49 7.07 -10.64
CA VAL A 206 4.39 5.93 -11.54
C VAL A 206 5.23 4.79 -10.98
N ILE A 207 4.64 3.60 -10.87
CA ILE A 207 5.34 2.36 -10.49
C ILE A 207 5.76 1.62 -11.76
N ALA A 208 7.06 1.39 -11.91
CA ALA A 208 7.66 0.70 -13.04
C ALA A 208 8.98 0.02 -12.64
N GLY A 209 9.46 -0.94 -13.43
CA GLY A 209 10.76 -1.60 -13.19
C GLY A 209 11.98 -0.74 -13.53
N SER A 210 11.82 0.20 -14.47
CA SER A 210 12.86 1.13 -14.93
C SER A 210 12.23 2.45 -15.41
N LEU A 211 13.07 3.46 -15.66
CA LEU A 211 12.60 4.72 -16.23
C LEU A 211 12.00 4.53 -17.64
N ASP A 212 12.59 3.66 -18.47
CA ASP A 212 12.06 3.37 -19.81
C ASP A 212 10.67 2.73 -19.75
N GLU A 213 10.44 1.82 -18.79
CA GLU A 213 9.10 1.28 -18.57
C GLU A 213 8.12 2.35 -18.08
N ALA A 214 8.55 3.26 -17.19
CA ALA A 214 7.73 4.38 -16.74
C ALA A 214 7.34 5.30 -17.91
N ASN A 215 8.27 5.58 -18.83
CA ASN A 215 8.02 6.39 -20.02
C ASN A 215 7.02 5.70 -20.97
N ARG A 216 7.19 4.40 -21.25
CA ARG A 216 6.22 3.62 -22.04
C ARG A 216 4.83 3.60 -21.42
N LEU A 217 4.74 3.50 -20.10
CA LEU A 217 3.46 3.65 -19.39
C LEU A 217 2.86 5.04 -19.65
N LEU A 218 3.65 6.10 -19.44
CA LEU A 218 3.20 7.47 -19.63
C LEU A 218 2.71 7.74 -21.07
N GLU A 219 3.24 7.06 -22.09
CA GLU A 219 2.70 7.18 -23.46
C GLU A 219 1.19 6.90 -23.53
N THR A 220 0.72 5.95 -22.72
CA THR A 220 -0.68 5.51 -22.65
C THR A 220 -1.47 6.23 -21.55
N ILE A 221 -0.88 6.44 -20.37
CA ILE A 221 -1.59 6.91 -19.17
C ILE A 221 -1.29 8.36 -18.78
N HIS A 222 -0.60 9.13 -19.62
CA HIS A 222 -0.36 10.56 -19.37
C HIS A 222 -1.68 11.30 -19.09
N PRO A 223 -1.77 12.12 -18.02
CA PRO A 223 -3.04 12.69 -17.59
C PRO A 223 -3.70 13.64 -18.61
N ASP A 224 -2.93 14.27 -19.50
CA ASP A 224 -3.49 15.08 -20.61
C ASP A 224 -4.03 14.24 -21.78
N ARG A 225 -3.63 12.97 -21.88
CA ARG A 225 -4.11 12.03 -22.92
C ARG A 225 -5.26 11.16 -22.42
N LEU A 226 -5.49 11.08 -21.11
CA LEU A 226 -6.59 10.36 -20.50
C LEU A 226 -7.92 11.06 -20.79
N LEU A 227 -8.58 10.66 -21.88
CA LEU A 227 -9.93 11.10 -22.21
C LEU A 227 -10.96 10.32 -21.40
N THR A 228 -11.80 11.02 -20.64
CA THR A 228 -12.94 10.40 -19.95
C THR A 228 -13.90 9.81 -21.00
N PRO A 229 -14.17 8.50 -20.99
CA PRO A 229 -15.05 7.90 -21.99
C PRO A 229 -16.52 8.28 -21.76
N SER A 230 -17.32 8.12 -22.80
CA SER A 230 -18.79 8.22 -22.72
C SER A 230 -19.36 7.19 -21.73
N ARG A 231 -20.61 7.37 -21.34
CA ARG A 231 -21.28 6.48 -20.36
C ARG A 231 -21.35 5.02 -20.82
N GLU A 232 -21.41 4.78 -22.13
CA GLU A 232 -21.53 3.45 -22.75
C GLU A 232 -20.19 2.72 -22.85
N ALA A 233 -19.09 3.46 -23.06
CA ALA A 233 -17.73 2.90 -23.16
C ALA A 233 -17.05 2.72 -21.79
N ALA A 234 -17.66 3.21 -20.71
CA ALA A 234 -17.12 3.10 -19.36
C ALA A 234 -17.65 1.87 -18.63
N LEU A 235 -16.79 1.13 -17.92
CA LEU A 235 -17.19 0.09 -16.96
C LEU A 235 -18.19 0.62 -15.92
N ARG A 236 -18.02 1.89 -15.53
CA ARG A 236 -18.95 2.59 -14.66
C ARG A 236 -18.85 4.09 -14.87
N HIS A 237 -19.96 4.74 -15.23
CA HIS A 237 -20.01 6.20 -15.35
C HIS A 237 -21.13 6.78 -14.48
N ALA A 238 -20.78 7.20 -13.26
CA ALA A 238 -21.72 7.80 -12.31
C ALA A 238 -21.12 9.06 -11.65
N ARG A 239 -20.71 8.98 -10.38
CA ARG A 239 -19.93 10.06 -9.72
C ARG A 239 -18.44 9.99 -10.06
N ASN A 240 -18.00 8.80 -10.42
CA ASN A 240 -16.67 8.51 -10.94
C ASN A 240 -16.88 7.81 -12.30
N ALA A 241 -15.97 8.05 -13.23
CA ALA A 241 -15.78 7.25 -14.43
C ALA A 241 -14.71 6.19 -14.14
N ILE A 242 -14.97 4.96 -14.57
CA ILE A 242 -14.04 3.84 -14.50
C ILE A 242 -14.04 3.19 -15.88
N TRP A 243 -12.86 2.99 -16.45
CA TRP A 243 -12.68 2.36 -17.76
C TRP A 243 -11.36 1.62 -17.84
N THR A 244 -11.18 0.82 -18.89
CA THR A 244 -9.95 0.07 -19.13
C THR A 244 -9.15 0.63 -20.29
N LEU A 245 -7.83 0.50 -20.22
CA LEU A 245 -6.89 0.74 -21.31
C LEU A 245 -5.99 -0.51 -21.48
N PRO A 246 -5.43 -0.76 -22.67
CA PRO A 246 -4.34 -1.74 -22.82
C PRO A 246 -3.15 -1.39 -21.90
N ASP A 247 -2.46 -2.40 -21.37
CA ASP A 247 -1.22 -2.21 -20.63
C ASP A 247 -0.03 -2.26 -21.61
N PRO A 248 0.71 -1.15 -21.85
CA PRO A 248 1.79 -1.14 -22.84
C PRO A 248 2.98 -2.04 -22.45
N ARG A 249 3.01 -2.54 -21.21
CA ARG A 249 4.03 -3.49 -20.75
C ARG A 249 3.74 -4.93 -21.17
N ARG A 250 2.47 -5.28 -21.41
CA ARG A 250 2.02 -6.65 -21.67
C ARG A 250 0.79 -6.66 -22.59
N PRO A 251 0.86 -7.28 -23.79
CA PRO A 251 -0.22 -7.25 -24.78
C PRO A 251 -1.61 -7.69 -24.27
N ASP A 252 -1.67 -8.75 -23.45
CA ASP A 252 -2.95 -9.29 -22.95
C ASP A 252 -3.44 -8.64 -21.65
N ALA A 253 -2.68 -7.71 -21.08
CA ALA A 253 -3.04 -7.07 -19.83
C ALA A 253 -3.79 -5.76 -20.08
N LYS A 254 -4.59 -5.37 -19.09
CA LYS A 254 -5.35 -4.13 -19.09
C LYS A 254 -5.05 -3.34 -17.83
N LEU A 255 -5.07 -2.03 -17.96
CA LEU A 255 -5.08 -1.07 -16.87
C LEU A 255 -6.51 -0.60 -16.62
N VAL A 256 -6.83 -0.30 -15.37
CA VAL A 256 -8.10 0.33 -14.98
C VAL A 256 -7.80 1.76 -14.55
N VAL A 257 -8.47 2.71 -15.19
CA VAL A 257 -8.38 4.13 -14.84
C VAL A 257 -9.65 4.53 -14.09
N LYS A 258 -9.47 5.29 -13.01
CA LYS A 258 -10.55 5.84 -12.19
C LYS A 258 -10.39 7.35 -12.08
N GLN A 259 -11.43 8.06 -12.50
CA GLN A 259 -11.49 9.52 -12.43
C GLN A 259 -12.78 9.99 -11.75
N PRO A 260 -12.74 11.00 -10.86
CA PRO A 260 -13.93 11.69 -10.40
C PRO A 260 -14.50 12.59 -11.51
N VAL A 261 -15.74 12.36 -11.91
CA VAL A 261 -16.43 13.19 -12.92
C VAL A 261 -17.47 14.12 -12.33
N LYS A 262 -17.97 13.81 -11.11
CA LYS A 262 -19.00 14.62 -10.45
C LYS A 262 -18.78 14.73 -8.96
N MET A 263 -18.86 15.97 -8.46
CA MET A 263 -18.77 16.32 -7.05
C MET A 263 -19.90 17.26 -6.65
N HIS A 264 -20.65 16.87 -5.62
CA HIS A 264 -21.71 17.72 -5.06
C HIS A 264 -21.10 18.91 -4.30
N PHE A 265 -21.76 20.07 -4.33
CA PHE A 265 -21.27 21.31 -3.71
C PHE A 265 -20.88 21.14 -2.24
N HIS A 266 -21.76 20.58 -1.41
CA HIS A 266 -21.45 20.32 0.00
C HIS A 266 -20.23 19.41 0.20
N LYS A 267 -19.96 18.48 -0.72
CA LYS A 267 -18.75 17.66 -0.68
C LYS A 267 -17.52 18.43 -1.15
N LYS A 268 -17.64 19.37 -2.08
CA LYS A 268 -16.52 20.24 -2.45
C LYS A 268 -16.05 21.07 -1.26
N LEU A 269 -16.97 21.59 -0.45
CA LEU A 269 -16.64 22.32 0.77
C LEU A 269 -16.01 21.42 1.84
N LEU A 270 -16.69 20.31 2.19
CA LEU A 270 -16.25 19.41 3.26
C LEU A 270 -14.97 18.62 2.94
N ASP A 271 -14.66 18.40 1.66
CA ASP A 271 -13.50 17.64 1.22
C ASP A 271 -12.38 18.56 0.67
N ARG A 272 -12.50 19.90 0.75
CA ARG A 272 -11.52 20.85 0.18
C ARG A 272 -10.09 20.64 0.68
N PHE A 273 -9.93 20.28 1.95
CA PHE A 273 -8.63 20.03 2.57
C PHE A 273 -8.25 18.54 2.62
N LYS A 274 -9.08 17.68 2.05
CA LYS A 274 -8.78 16.25 1.99
C LYS A 274 -7.94 15.94 0.76
N PRO A 275 -7.13 14.87 0.81
CA PRO A 275 -6.46 14.35 -0.36
C PRO A 275 -7.44 14.09 -1.50
N SER A 276 -6.96 14.26 -2.74
CA SER A 276 -7.74 13.98 -3.94
C SER A 276 -8.25 12.53 -3.93
N LYS A 277 -9.35 12.25 -4.63
CA LYS A 277 -9.90 10.88 -4.67
C LYS A 277 -8.93 9.88 -5.29
N GLY A 278 -8.15 10.33 -6.27
CA GLY A 278 -7.02 9.60 -6.82
C GLY A 278 -6.02 9.25 -5.74
N LEU A 279 -5.53 10.26 -5.00
CA LEU A 279 -4.52 10.06 -3.95
C LEU A 279 -5.04 9.15 -2.83
N ARG A 280 -6.30 9.29 -2.42
CA ARG A 280 -6.90 8.36 -1.44
C ARG A 280 -6.96 6.93 -1.95
N SER A 281 -7.25 6.73 -3.25
CA SER A 281 -7.29 5.38 -3.84
C SER A 281 -5.87 4.80 -3.95
N TRP A 282 -4.89 5.62 -4.32
CA TRP A 282 -3.48 5.26 -4.31
C TRP A 282 -2.99 4.86 -2.92
N SER A 283 -3.07 5.79 -1.97
CA SER A 283 -2.56 5.60 -0.62
C SER A 283 -3.30 4.48 0.10
N GLY A 284 -4.61 4.35 -0.13
CA GLY A 284 -5.39 3.23 0.42
C GLY A 284 -4.96 1.87 -0.13
N THR A 285 -4.67 1.79 -1.43
CA THR A 285 -4.17 0.55 -2.04
C THR A 285 -2.76 0.21 -1.53
N CYS A 286 -1.87 1.19 -1.47
CA CYS A 286 -0.52 1.01 -0.92
C CYS A 286 -0.56 0.56 0.54
N GLU A 287 -1.46 1.13 1.36
CA GLU A 287 -1.61 0.71 2.75
C GLU A 287 -2.04 -0.77 2.84
N LEU A 288 -3.03 -1.20 2.05
CA LEU A 288 -3.44 -2.61 2.03
C LEU A 288 -2.30 -3.56 1.63
N LEU A 289 -1.51 -3.19 0.62
CA LEU A 289 -0.31 -3.96 0.22
C LEU A 289 0.69 -4.08 1.36
N ARG A 290 0.96 -2.99 2.09
CA ARG A 290 1.87 -2.99 3.26
C ARG A 290 1.42 -3.95 4.37
N HIS A 291 0.11 -4.18 4.49
CA HIS A 291 -0.48 -5.12 5.44
C HIS A 291 -0.67 -6.53 4.85
N GLY A 292 -0.19 -6.77 3.64
CA GLY A 292 -0.30 -8.05 2.93
C GLY A 292 -1.74 -8.42 2.61
N ILE A 293 -2.60 -7.44 2.34
CA ILE A 293 -3.99 -7.64 1.92
C ILE A 293 -4.06 -7.51 0.39
N GLY A 294 -4.59 -8.54 -0.27
CA GLY A 294 -4.74 -8.59 -1.73
C GLY A 294 -5.56 -7.41 -2.26
N VAL A 295 -5.04 -6.75 -3.30
CA VAL A 295 -5.65 -5.61 -3.98
C VAL A 295 -5.22 -5.58 -5.46
N ALA A 296 -5.97 -4.85 -6.27
CA ALA A 296 -5.52 -4.47 -7.61
C ALA A 296 -4.23 -3.64 -7.52
N THR A 297 -3.14 -4.14 -8.11
CA THR A 297 -1.81 -3.53 -7.96
C THR A 297 -1.79 -2.10 -8.54
N PRO A 298 -1.36 -1.09 -7.77
CA PRO A 298 -1.33 0.29 -8.24
C PRO A 298 -0.24 0.45 -9.31
N VAL A 299 -0.54 1.27 -10.32
CA VAL A 299 0.39 1.58 -11.42
C VAL A 299 0.73 3.06 -11.41
N ALA A 300 -0.26 3.93 -11.29
CA ALA A 300 -0.01 5.36 -11.21
C ALA A 300 -1.07 6.13 -10.44
N TRP A 301 -0.67 7.31 -9.99
CA TRP A 301 -1.56 8.36 -9.53
C TRP A 301 -1.11 9.69 -10.10
N PHE A 302 -2.07 10.51 -10.51
CA PHE A 302 -1.85 11.87 -11.00
C PHE A 302 -2.85 12.82 -10.37
N GLU A 303 -2.42 14.05 -10.08
CA GLU A 303 -3.31 15.15 -9.74
C GLU A 303 -2.79 16.49 -10.22
N TRP A 304 -3.72 17.41 -10.47
CA TRP A 304 -3.40 18.78 -10.82
C TRP A 304 -3.17 19.61 -9.55
N ARG A 305 -1.98 20.20 -9.43
CA ARG A 305 -1.62 21.02 -8.27
C ARG A 305 -2.53 22.24 -8.17
N GLY A 306 -3.06 22.48 -6.98
CA GLY A 306 -3.99 23.58 -6.73
C GLY A 306 -5.40 23.38 -7.32
N ASP A 307 -5.78 22.18 -7.76
CA ASP A 307 -7.13 21.91 -8.28
C ASP A 307 -8.21 22.10 -7.19
N THR A 308 -8.98 23.17 -7.31
CA THR A 308 -10.13 23.47 -6.44
C THR A 308 -11.39 22.70 -6.84
N THR A 309 -11.41 22.06 -8.01
CA THR A 309 -12.58 21.31 -8.51
C THR A 309 -12.69 19.92 -7.89
N LEU A 310 -11.55 19.34 -7.46
CA LEU A 310 -11.39 17.96 -6.99
C LEU A 310 -11.66 16.90 -8.08
N LEU A 311 -11.60 17.29 -9.36
CA LEU A 311 -11.91 16.44 -10.51
C LEU A 311 -10.69 16.12 -11.37
N ARG A 312 -9.63 16.95 -11.30
CA ARG A 312 -8.40 16.76 -12.07
C ARG A 312 -7.43 15.85 -11.31
N ASN A 313 -7.84 14.58 -11.15
CA ASN A 313 -7.03 13.55 -10.53
C ASN A 313 -7.41 12.17 -11.07
N TYR A 314 -6.41 11.32 -11.22
CA TYR A 314 -6.52 9.99 -11.77
C TYR A 314 -5.86 8.97 -10.84
N TYR A 315 -6.46 7.79 -10.77
CA TYR A 315 -5.84 6.60 -10.18
C TYR A 315 -5.84 5.49 -11.23
N VAL A 316 -4.69 4.84 -11.41
CA VAL A 316 -4.48 3.77 -12.38
C VAL A 316 -3.95 2.54 -11.65
N CYS A 317 -4.57 1.39 -11.91
CA CYS A 317 -4.15 0.10 -11.37
C CYS A 317 -4.24 -0.99 -12.44
N GLU A 318 -3.64 -2.15 -12.18
CA GLU A 318 -3.82 -3.33 -13.01
C GLU A 318 -5.28 -3.81 -12.96
N HIS A 319 -5.77 -4.35 -14.07
CA HIS A 319 -7.07 -5.02 -14.12
C HIS A 319 -6.95 -6.41 -13.49
N VAL A 320 -7.68 -6.65 -12.40
CA VAL A 320 -7.73 -7.97 -11.76
C VAL A 320 -8.62 -8.91 -12.58
N ARG A 321 -8.04 -10.00 -13.10
CA ARG A 321 -8.81 -11.11 -13.68
C ARG A 321 -9.36 -11.97 -12.53
N ALA A 322 -10.60 -11.71 -12.16
CA ALA A 322 -11.31 -12.43 -11.11
C ALA A 322 -12.43 -13.27 -11.72
N ASP A 323 -12.72 -14.40 -11.09
CA ASP A 323 -13.78 -15.31 -11.54
C ASP A 323 -15.16 -14.75 -11.16
N PHE A 324 -15.27 -14.11 -10.00
CA PHE A 324 -16.51 -13.50 -9.53
C PHE A 324 -16.27 -12.43 -8.46
N ALA A 325 -17.26 -11.55 -8.25
CA ALA A 325 -17.31 -10.75 -7.02
C ALA A 325 -17.96 -11.56 -5.89
N VAL A 326 -17.48 -11.41 -4.65
CA VAL A 326 -18.03 -12.09 -3.46
C VAL A 326 -19.53 -11.84 -3.31
N ARG A 327 -20.04 -10.69 -3.75
CA ARG A 327 -21.48 -10.39 -3.78
C ARG A 327 -22.32 -11.45 -4.52
N GLU A 328 -21.79 -12.00 -5.61
CA GLU A 328 -22.49 -12.98 -6.45
C GLU A 328 -22.61 -14.30 -5.71
N MET A 329 -21.50 -14.77 -5.14
CA MET A 329 -21.44 -15.94 -4.26
C MET A 329 -22.38 -15.81 -3.06
N LEU A 330 -22.34 -14.69 -2.32
CA LEU A 330 -23.25 -14.47 -1.18
C LEU A 330 -24.73 -14.43 -1.61
N ALA A 331 -25.03 -13.92 -2.81
CA ALA A 331 -26.39 -13.90 -3.33
C ALA A 331 -26.89 -15.28 -3.75
N ALA A 332 -26.00 -16.17 -4.22
CA ALA A 332 -26.32 -17.56 -4.53
C ALA A 332 -26.69 -18.35 -3.26
N PHE A 333 -25.87 -18.26 -2.21
CA PHE A 333 -26.15 -18.93 -0.94
C PHE A 333 -27.42 -18.40 -0.27
N ALA A 334 -27.71 -17.09 -0.39
CA ALA A 334 -28.97 -16.51 0.09
C ALA A 334 -30.21 -17.04 -0.65
N ARG A 335 -30.06 -17.62 -1.86
CA ARG A 335 -31.13 -18.34 -2.58
C ARG A 335 -31.24 -19.82 -2.20
N GLY A 336 -30.36 -20.31 -1.33
CA GLY A 336 -30.32 -21.71 -0.91
C GLY A 336 -29.47 -22.62 -1.81
N GLU A 337 -28.65 -22.05 -2.71
CA GLU A 337 -27.68 -22.85 -3.47
C GLU A 337 -26.62 -23.44 -2.51
N PRO A 338 -26.33 -24.75 -2.55
CA PRO A 338 -25.40 -25.38 -1.60
C PRO A 338 -23.92 -25.10 -1.91
N GLU A 339 -23.63 -24.73 -3.16
CA GLU A 339 -22.30 -24.40 -3.66
C GLU A 339 -22.38 -23.31 -4.74
N PHE A 340 -21.25 -22.62 -4.95
CA PHE A 340 -21.11 -21.62 -6.00
C PHE A 340 -19.72 -21.75 -6.63
N ALA A 341 -19.67 -21.84 -7.96
CA ALA A 341 -18.42 -22.05 -8.69
C ALA A 341 -17.59 -23.25 -8.17
N GLY A 342 -18.25 -24.32 -7.71
CA GLY A 342 -17.62 -25.53 -7.16
C GLY A 342 -17.00 -25.34 -5.77
N VAL A 343 -17.43 -24.34 -5.00
CA VAL A 343 -17.07 -24.16 -3.58
C VAL A 343 -18.32 -24.23 -2.73
N THR A 344 -18.34 -25.08 -1.71
CA THR A 344 -19.49 -25.24 -0.81
C THR A 344 -19.72 -23.98 0.04
N GLU A 345 -20.95 -23.75 0.49
CA GLU A 345 -21.30 -22.60 1.34
C GLU A 345 -20.39 -22.50 2.58
N ASP A 346 -20.20 -23.62 3.28
CA ASP A 346 -19.46 -23.63 4.54
C ASP A 346 -17.96 -23.36 4.34
N ASP A 347 -17.36 -23.90 3.28
CA ASP A 347 -15.96 -23.63 2.97
C ASP A 347 -15.75 -22.19 2.47
N ALA A 348 -16.65 -21.69 1.63
CA ALA A 348 -16.63 -20.30 1.18
C ALA A 348 -16.73 -19.32 2.34
N TYR A 349 -17.63 -19.54 3.31
CA TYR A 349 -17.73 -18.72 4.51
C TYR A 349 -16.50 -18.82 5.40
N ARG A 350 -15.90 -20.02 5.54
CA ARG A 350 -14.65 -20.20 6.31
C ARG A 350 -13.51 -19.38 5.69
N GLN A 351 -13.27 -19.53 4.39
CA GLN A 351 -12.21 -18.80 3.68
C GLN A 351 -12.44 -17.28 3.71
N LEU A 352 -13.68 -16.83 3.48
CA LEU A 352 -14.04 -15.41 3.58
C LEU A 352 -13.85 -14.89 5.00
N CYS A 353 -14.25 -15.65 6.02
CA CYS A 353 -14.07 -15.30 7.43
C CYS A 353 -12.60 -15.14 7.78
N ASP A 354 -11.73 -16.08 7.37
CA ASP A 354 -10.29 -16.03 7.59
C ASP A 354 -9.67 -14.78 6.96
N TYR A 355 -10.07 -14.46 5.73
CA TYR A 355 -9.67 -13.23 5.04
C TYR A 355 -10.07 -11.96 5.80
N LEU A 356 -11.33 -11.87 6.23
CA LEU A 356 -11.85 -10.71 6.96
C LEU A 356 -11.22 -10.55 8.34
N LEU A 357 -10.94 -11.66 9.03
CA LEU A 357 -10.24 -11.67 10.30
C LEU A 357 -8.81 -11.16 10.14
N ARG A 358 -8.09 -11.61 9.10
CA ARG A 358 -6.75 -11.11 8.77
C ARG A 358 -6.77 -9.60 8.51
N MET A 359 -7.66 -9.13 7.63
CA MET A 359 -7.79 -7.70 7.32
C MET A 359 -8.04 -6.85 8.58
N HIS A 360 -9.04 -7.22 9.39
CA HIS A 360 -9.33 -6.51 10.63
C HIS A 360 -8.23 -6.70 11.70
N GLY A 361 -7.54 -7.84 11.71
CA GLY A 361 -6.40 -8.14 12.58
C GLY A 361 -5.20 -7.22 12.31
N CYS A 362 -4.96 -6.88 11.05
CA CYS A 362 -3.97 -5.87 10.65
C CYS A 362 -4.44 -4.41 10.87
N GLY A 363 -5.57 -4.19 11.54
CA GLY A 363 -6.04 -2.83 11.84
C GLY A 363 -6.68 -2.10 10.65
N ILE A 364 -7.07 -2.80 9.59
CA ILE A 364 -7.73 -2.18 8.42
C ILE A 364 -9.22 -2.04 8.68
N PHE A 365 -9.72 -0.81 8.64
CA PHE A 365 -11.15 -0.49 8.55
C PHE A 365 -11.50 -0.06 7.13
N PHE A 366 -12.25 -0.90 6.41
CA PHE A 366 -12.48 -0.69 4.99
C PHE A 366 -13.60 0.33 4.72
N ARG A 367 -14.59 0.44 5.60
CA ARG A 367 -15.69 1.45 5.60
C ARG A 367 -16.72 1.33 4.48
N ASP A 368 -16.37 0.73 3.36
CA ASP A 368 -17.28 0.45 2.24
C ASP A 368 -17.27 -1.04 1.88
N LEU A 369 -17.22 -1.91 2.90
CA LEU A 369 -17.00 -3.35 2.73
C LEU A 369 -18.27 -4.07 2.26
N SER A 370 -18.67 -3.81 1.02
CA SER A 370 -19.69 -4.62 0.36
C SER A 370 -19.02 -5.80 -0.35
N GLY A 371 -19.70 -6.94 -0.47
CA GLY A 371 -19.19 -8.07 -1.27
C GLY A 371 -18.91 -7.72 -2.73
N GLY A 372 -19.39 -6.56 -3.21
CA GLY A 372 -19.07 -6.04 -4.53
C GLY A 372 -17.68 -5.45 -4.68
N ASN A 373 -17.02 -5.16 -3.56
CA ASN A 373 -15.68 -4.59 -3.51
C ASN A 373 -14.63 -5.64 -3.18
N ILE A 374 -15.02 -6.92 -3.14
CA ILE A 374 -14.13 -8.06 -2.94
C ILE A 374 -14.26 -8.95 -4.17
N LEU A 375 -13.19 -9.06 -4.92
CA LEU A 375 -13.07 -9.94 -6.07
C LEU A 375 -12.42 -11.25 -5.61
N ALA A 376 -12.90 -12.38 -6.12
CA ALA A 376 -12.38 -13.69 -5.80
C ALA A 376 -11.85 -14.38 -7.07
N THR A 377 -10.70 -15.03 -6.94
CA THR A 377 -10.09 -15.88 -7.96
C THR A 377 -9.85 -17.25 -7.34
N LYS A 378 -10.26 -18.32 -8.02
CA LYS A 378 -9.95 -19.69 -7.65
C LYS A 378 -8.50 -19.99 -7.99
N THR A 379 -7.77 -20.50 -7.01
CA THR A 379 -6.41 -20.99 -7.20
C THR A 379 -6.41 -22.45 -7.64
N ALA A 380 -5.27 -22.94 -8.14
CA ALA A 380 -5.14 -24.32 -8.63
C ALA A 380 -5.39 -25.39 -7.55
N ASP A 381 -5.17 -25.04 -6.27
CA ASP A 381 -5.43 -25.90 -5.10
C ASP A 381 -6.89 -25.84 -4.60
N GLY A 382 -7.78 -25.14 -5.32
CA GLY A 382 -9.20 -25.03 -4.97
C GLY A 382 -9.51 -23.97 -3.90
N THR A 383 -8.51 -23.22 -3.41
CA THR A 383 -8.74 -22.11 -2.48
C THR A 383 -9.16 -20.81 -3.20
N LEU A 384 -9.62 -19.82 -2.43
CA LEU A 384 -10.07 -18.52 -2.90
C LEU A 384 -9.04 -17.46 -2.54
N SER A 385 -8.50 -16.79 -3.56
CA SER A 385 -7.71 -15.57 -3.40
C SER A 385 -8.60 -14.34 -3.49
N PHE A 386 -8.58 -13.48 -2.45
CA PHE A 386 -9.43 -12.30 -2.37
C PHE A 386 -8.66 -11.00 -2.62
N ASN A 387 -9.20 -10.16 -3.51
CA ASN A 387 -8.65 -8.85 -3.86
C ASN A 387 -9.67 -7.73 -3.60
N LEU A 388 -9.26 -6.69 -2.85
CA LEU A 388 -10.10 -5.51 -2.63
C LEU A 388 -9.97 -4.50 -3.76
N ILE A 389 -11.10 -3.85 -4.05
CA ILE A 389 -11.21 -2.71 -4.98
C ILE A 389 -11.95 -1.55 -4.30
N ASP A 390 -11.85 -0.33 -4.84
CA ASP A 390 -12.42 0.90 -4.27
C ASP A 390 -11.91 1.24 -2.85
N THR A 391 -10.58 1.25 -2.72
CA THR A 391 -9.81 1.46 -1.49
C THR A 391 -9.78 2.92 -0.98
N GLY A 392 -10.44 3.85 -1.68
CA GLY A 392 -10.31 5.30 -1.45
C GLY A 392 -10.96 5.85 -0.17
N ARG A 393 -11.45 4.98 0.73
CA ARG A 393 -12.04 5.36 2.03
C ARG A 393 -11.46 4.61 3.22
N ILE A 394 -10.50 3.71 3.01
CA ILE A 394 -10.00 2.90 4.10
C ILE A 394 -9.36 3.76 5.18
N HIS A 395 -9.25 3.18 6.37
CA HIS A 395 -8.44 3.73 7.44
C HIS A 395 -7.65 2.60 8.07
N ALA A 396 -6.34 2.80 8.22
CA ALA A 396 -5.46 1.85 8.88
C ALA A 396 -5.14 2.33 10.29
N PHE A 397 -5.13 1.38 11.22
CA PHE A 397 -4.72 1.58 12.60
C PHE A 397 -3.46 0.76 12.87
N GLY A 398 -2.57 1.26 13.74
CA GLY A 398 -1.38 0.50 14.17
C GLY A 398 -1.68 -0.67 15.10
N VAL A 399 -2.96 -0.97 15.34
CA VAL A 399 -3.43 -2.02 16.26
C VAL A 399 -4.61 -2.77 15.63
N PRO A 400 -4.89 -4.01 16.08
CA PRO A 400 -6.05 -4.75 15.62
C PRO A 400 -7.34 -3.94 15.77
N LEU A 401 -8.23 -4.07 14.78
CA LEU A 401 -9.42 -3.23 14.70
C LEU A 401 -10.37 -3.49 15.89
N PRO A 402 -10.91 -2.45 16.56
CA PRO A 402 -11.86 -2.65 17.65
C PRO A 402 -13.19 -3.21 17.15
N MET A 403 -13.88 -3.95 18.01
CA MET A 403 -15.09 -4.72 17.66
C MET A 403 -16.17 -3.89 16.97
N GLY A 404 -16.44 -2.66 17.43
CA GLY A 404 -17.45 -1.80 16.82
C GLY A 404 -17.18 -1.50 15.34
N LYS A 405 -15.91 -1.28 14.97
CA LYS A 405 -15.50 -1.04 13.57
C LYS A 405 -15.54 -2.33 12.75
N ARG A 406 -15.14 -3.47 13.34
CA ARG A 406 -15.30 -4.79 12.72
C ARG A 406 -16.75 -5.04 12.37
N LEU A 407 -17.66 -4.87 13.34
CA LEU A 407 -19.09 -5.08 13.16
C LEU A 407 -19.68 -4.13 12.10
N ALA A 408 -19.23 -2.88 12.04
CA ALA A 408 -19.66 -1.93 11.02
C ALA A 408 -19.30 -2.35 9.58
N ASP A 409 -18.17 -3.02 9.39
CA ASP A 409 -17.78 -3.63 8.11
C ASP A 409 -18.53 -4.96 7.87
N MET A 410 -18.67 -5.81 8.90
CA MET A 410 -19.41 -7.08 8.81
C MET A 410 -20.87 -6.89 8.41
N VAL A 411 -21.56 -5.89 8.97
CA VAL A 411 -22.94 -5.56 8.61
C VAL A 411 -23.08 -5.22 7.12
N ARG A 412 -22.04 -4.60 6.51
CA ARG A 412 -22.08 -4.22 5.08
C ARG A 412 -21.87 -5.39 4.16
N ILE A 413 -20.96 -6.30 4.48
CA ILE A 413 -20.67 -7.47 3.64
C ILE A 413 -21.84 -8.47 3.69
N CYS A 414 -22.40 -8.68 4.88
CA CYS A 414 -23.53 -9.56 5.11
C CYS A 414 -24.88 -9.03 4.58
N ASN A 415 -24.93 -7.80 4.05
CA ASN A 415 -26.16 -7.17 3.57
C ASN A 415 -26.86 -7.96 2.44
N LYS A 416 -26.15 -8.85 1.75
CA LYS A 416 -26.72 -9.71 0.69
C LYS A 416 -27.07 -11.13 1.13
N LEU A 417 -26.68 -11.50 2.36
CA LEU A 417 -27.07 -12.75 2.98
C LEU A 417 -28.47 -12.64 3.57
N ASP A 418 -29.17 -13.77 3.56
CA ASP A 418 -30.39 -14.00 4.32
C ASP A 418 -30.09 -14.15 5.82
N GLY A 419 -31.11 -14.36 6.66
CA GLY A 419 -30.95 -14.49 8.10
C GLY A 419 -30.02 -15.65 8.50
N ARG A 420 -30.17 -16.80 7.83
CA ARG A 420 -29.36 -18.00 8.12
C ARG A 420 -27.90 -17.80 7.73
N GLY A 421 -27.62 -17.27 6.53
CA GLY A 421 -26.27 -16.98 6.08
C GLY A 421 -25.57 -15.95 6.98
N ARG A 422 -26.29 -14.91 7.42
CA ARG A 422 -25.79 -13.92 8.40
C ARG A 422 -25.38 -14.59 9.70
N ASP A 423 -26.24 -15.43 10.26
CA ASP A 423 -25.96 -16.15 11.51
C ASP A 423 -24.76 -17.08 11.37
N LYS A 424 -24.67 -17.86 10.27
CA LYS A 424 -23.53 -18.75 9.98
C LYS A 424 -22.20 -17.99 9.92
N LEU A 425 -22.09 -16.99 9.03
CA LEU A 425 -20.83 -16.26 8.83
C LEU A 425 -20.42 -15.47 10.09
N MET A 426 -21.38 -14.86 10.78
CA MET A 426 -21.09 -14.12 12.01
C MET A 426 -20.74 -15.02 13.19
N ALA A 427 -21.35 -16.21 13.29
CA ALA A 427 -20.97 -17.19 14.30
C ALA A 427 -19.52 -17.65 14.09
N LEU A 428 -19.13 -17.97 12.86
CA LEU A 428 -17.73 -18.30 12.51
C LEU A 428 -16.78 -17.16 12.88
N TYR A 429 -17.11 -15.93 12.47
CA TYR A 429 -16.29 -14.74 12.72
C TYR A 429 -16.09 -14.47 14.21
N MET A 430 -17.16 -14.54 15.01
CA MET A 430 -17.11 -14.29 16.44
C MET A 430 -16.41 -15.43 17.19
N ALA A 431 -16.63 -16.68 16.80
CA ALA A 431 -16.01 -17.84 17.42
C ALA A 431 -14.47 -17.79 17.30
N ARG A 432 -13.95 -17.41 16.13
CA ARG A 432 -12.49 -17.20 15.93
C ARG A 432 -11.90 -16.06 16.77
N LEU A 433 -12.74 -15.17 17.31
CA LEU A 433 -12.35 -14.12 18.25
C LEU A 433 -12.61 -14.51 19.72
N GLY A 434 -12.97 -15.77 19.98
CA GLY A 434 -13.32 -16.25 21.33
C GLY A 434 -14.63 -15.67 21.87
N ARG A 435 -15.55 -15.27 20.98
CA ARG A 435 -16.80 -14.60 21.34
C ARG A 435 -18.01 -15.33 20.77
N ARG A 436 -19.18 -15.15 21.39
CA ARG A 436 -20.47 -15.64 20.89
C ARG A 436 -21.19 -14.55 20.11
N PHE A 437 -21.88 -14.92 19.04
CA PHE A 437 -22.73 -13.99 18.30
C PHE A 437 -24.04 -13.75 19.07
N GLY A 438 -24.09 -12.64 19.83
CA GLY A 438 -25.20 -12.32 20.74
C GLY A 438 -26.20 -11.28 20.20
N GLY A 439 -27.27 -11.05 20.96
CA GLY A 439 -28.40 -10.19 20.58
C GLY A 439 -28.01 -8.76 20.18
N TRP A 440 -27.13 -8.10 20.93
CA TRP A 440 -26.66 -6.74 20.61
C TRP A 440 -26.00 -6.64 19.23
N SER A 441 -25.21 -7.64 18.85
CA SER A 441 -24.59 -7.68 17.53
C SER A 441 -25.61 -7.98 16.44
N LYS A 442 -26.59 -8.86 16.70
CA LYS A 442 -27.70 -9.17 15.79
C LYS A 442 -28.57 -7.94 15.50
N LEU A 443 -28.82 -7.07 16.48
CA LEU A 443 -29.63 -5.85 16.33
C LEU A 443 -29.04 -4.84 15.31
N GLN A 444 -27.73 -4.86 15.07
CA GLN A 444 -27.10 -3.94 14.11
C GLN A 444 -27.51 -4.20 12.65
N PHE A 445 -27.86 -5.44 12.32
CA PHE A 445 -28.24 -5.85 10.97
C PHE A 445 -29.61 -5.28 10.54
N PRO A 446 -30.73 -5.49 11.26
CA PRO A 446 -32.02 -4.91 10.88
C PRO A 446 -32.00 -3.38 10.90
N LEU A 447 -31.27 -2.75 11.84
CA LEU A 447 -31.08 -1.29 11.85
C LEU A 447 -30.40 -0.79 10.57
N TYR A 448 -29.39 -1.53 10.09
CA TYR A 448 -28.73 -1.21 8.83
C TYR A 448 -29.63 -1.47 7.62
N ASP A 449 -30.37 -2.57 7.60
CA ASP A 449 -31.33 -2.87 6.53
C ASP A 449 -32.40 -1.79 6.42
N LEU A 450 -32.96 -1.35 7.56
CA LEU A 450 -33.91 -0.23 7.62
C LEU A 450 -33.28 1.04 7.06
N LYS A 451 -32.06 1.38 7.48
CA LYS A 451 -31.31 2.54 6.96
C LYS A 451 -31.10 2.45 5.44
N VAL A 452 -30.75 1.27 4.91
CA VAL A 452 -30.57 1.05 3.47
C VAL A 452 -31.90 1.17 2.73
N SER A 453 -32.97 0.60 3.27
CA SER A 453 -34.32 0.65 2.73
C SER A 453 -34.82 2.10 2.66
N LEU A 454 -34.75 2.84 3.77
CA LEU A 454 -35.10 4.26 3.85
C LEU A 454 -34.29 5.09 2.84
N LYS A 455 -32.99 4.81 2.69
CA LYS A 455 -32.16 5.51 1.71
C LYS A 455 -32.58 5.21 0.26
N ARG A 456 -33.12 4.01 -0.03
CA ARG A 456 -33.63 3.65 -1.36
C ARG A 456 -35.00 4.28 -1.62
N SER A 457 -35.90 4.25 -0.64
CA SER A 457 -37.27 4.77 -0.75
C SER A 457 -37.34 6.30 -0.69
N LEU A 458 -36.57 6.94 0.18
CA LEU A 458 -36.53 8.41 0.34
C LEU A 458 -35.39 9.07 -0.46
N GLY A 459 -34.46 8.29 -1.00
CA GLY A 459 -33.39 8.80 -1.84
C GLY A 459 -33.86 9.25 -3.23
N ARG A 460 -32.99 9.91 -3.99
CA ARG A 460 -33.28 10.43 -5.35
C ARG A 460 -33.90 9.40 -6.31
N GLN A 461 -33.60 8.11 -6.18
CA GLN A 461 -34.22 7.04 -6.98
C GLN A 461 -35.65 6.73 -6.53
N GLY A 462 -35.92 6.71 -5.23
CA GLY A 462 -37.27 6.58 -4.68
C GLY A 462 -38.14 7.80 -4.99
N MET A 463 -37.62 9.02 -4.83
CA MET A 463 -38.30 10.25 -5.27
C MET A 463 -38.51 10.31 -6.79
N LYS A 464 -37.59 9.76 -7.61
CA LYS A 464 -37.80 9.63 -9.06
C LYS A 464 -38.87 8.61 -9.40
N ARG A 465 -38.93 7.47 -8.68
CA ARG A 465 -40.00 6.47 -8.83
C ARG A 465 -41.36 7.01 -8.38
N LEU A 466 -41.41 7.75 -7.28
CA LEU A 466 -42.61 8.44 -6.82
C LEU A 466 -43.07 9.49 -7.84
N LYS A 467 -42.15 10.33 -8.36
CA LYS A 467 -42.47 11.30 -9.41
C LYS A 467 -42.85 10.65 -10.74
N ALA A 468 -42.35 9.44 -11.04
CA ALA A 468 -42.78 8.68 -12.21
C ALA A 468 -44.19 8.06 -12.00
N CYS A 469 -44.49 7.61 -10.78
CA CYS A 469 -45.81 7.09 -10.41
C CYS A 469 -46.89 8.19 -10.39
N VAL A 470 -46.54 9.39 -9.94
CA VAL A 470 -47.43 10.58 -9.91
C VAL A 470 -47.61 11.21 -11.29
N ARG A 471 -46.72 10.92 -12.26
CA ARG A 471 -46.84 11.38 -13.67
C ARG A 471 -47.47 10.35 -14.60
N GLY A 472 -47.84 9.19 -14.08
CA GLY A 472 -48.53 8.12 -14.79
C GLY A 472 -49.99 7.95 -14.35
N GLN A 473 -50.58 9.00 -13.75
CA GLN A 473 -52.02 9.15 -13.53
C GLN A 473 -52.54 10.28 -14.42
#